data_AF-A0A136PAY0-F1
#
_entry.id   AF-A0A136PAY0-F1
#
_cell.length_a   1.000
_cell.length_b   1.000
_cell.length_c   1.000
_cell.angle_alpha   90.00
_cell.angle_beta   90.00
_cell.angle_gamma   90.00
#
_symmetry.space_group_name_H-M   'P 1'
#
loop_
_entity.id
_entity.type
_entity.pdbx_description
1 polymer ?
#
loop_
_entity_poly.entity_id
_entity_poly.type
_entity_poly.pdbx_seq_one_letter_code
_entity_poly.pdbx_strand_id
1 'polypeptide(L)'
;MNKKIIMLMALAAISSISIALSFQTFDNYSDFISGRISFSQNIDDKEAEGLKYMREEEKLARDVYNKMYEKYDIRPFRNIPKAEQTHMDFVKDLLVKYNIDDPVTNDAAGEFTNKDLRELYNKLIEQGNLSLIDALKAGALIEETDINDLNAYIEKTTSADIKQTYYYLKSGSENHLRAFVRNLRSNGIEYIPVVLSKDEYDKIIVSADSNRKYLGNGNCINRNYNYCDSTGKRSGYGKGKGNGRGNWNCNNRGNGYGNGDGDGYGRGNRNWNNDTENKSWYCPRLNIYRNK
;
A
#
# COMPACT_ATOMS: atom_id res chain seq x y z
N MET A 1 -63.42 26.03 -54.11
CA MET A 1 -64.16 26.89 -53.15
C MET A 1 -65.18 26.01 -52.43
N ASN A 2 -65.36 25.96 -51.13
CA ASN A 2 -64.72 26.57 -49.97
C ASN A 2 -65.13 25.73 -48.75
N LYS A 3 -64.15 25.42 -47.91
CA LYS A 3 -64.22 25.22 -46.45
C LYS A 3 -65.63 25.15 -45.83
N LYS A 4 -66.19 23.94 -45.72
CA LYS A 4 -67.02 23.51 -44.58
C LYS A 4 -66.70 22.07 -44.17
N ILE A 5 -65.41 21.76 -44.23
CA ILE A 5 -64.78 20.86 -43.27
C ILE A 5 -64.78 21.63 -41.95
N ILE A 6 -65.18 20.95 -40.88
CA ILE A 6 -64.97 21.23 -39.44
C ILE A 6 -66.32 21.15 -38.70
N MET A 7 -66.38 20.16 -37.80
CA MET A 7 -67.34 19.94 -36.71
C MET A 7 -68.72 19.39 -37.08
N LEU A 8 -68.83 18.06 -37.05
CA LEU A 8 -69.79 17.29 -36.23
C LEU A 8 -69.60 15.80 -36.60
N MET A 9 -68.62 15.13 -35.98
CA MET A 9 -68.84 14.28 -34.81
C MET A 9 -70.02 13.31 -35.03
N ALA A 10 -69.73 12.05 -35.39
CA ALA A 10 -69.98 10.92 -34.51
C ALA A 10 -69.85 9.56 -35.25
N LEU A 11 -69.02 8.69 -34.66
CA LEU A 11 -69.26 7.25 -34.54
C LEU A 11 -69.10 6.37 -35.80
N ALA A 12 -67.85 6.08 -36.16
CA ALA A 12 -67.42 4.73 -36.54
C ALA A 12 -65.87 4.65 -36.58
N ALA A 13 -65.22 4.71 -35.42
CA ALA A 13 -63.79 4.40 -35.32
C ALA A 13 -63.49 3.74 -33.97
N ILE A 14 -64.07 2.56 -33.76
CA ILE A 14 -63.56 1.60 -32.78
C ILE A 14 -63.34 0.27 -33.51
N SER A 15 -62.23 0.19 -34.25
CA SER A 15 -61.59 -1.09 -34.61
C SER A 15 -60.11 -0.88 -34.96
N SER A 16 -59.38 -0.19 -34.09
CA SER A 16 -57.91 -0.26 -34.09
C SER A 16 -57.37 0.19 -32.73
N ILE A 17 -57.81 -0.49 -31.67
CA ILE A 17 -57.12 -0.45 -30.39
C ILE A 17 -55.79 -1.21 -30.58
N SER A 18 -54.74 -0.41 -30.69
CA SER A 18 -53.51 -0.57 -29.91
C SER A 18 -52.79 -1.92 -29.98
N ILE A 19 -52.08 -2.15 -31.08
CA ILE A 19 -50.81 -2.90 -31.04
C ILE A 19 -49.77 -2.09 -31.84
N ALA A 20 -49.45 -0.91 -31.31
CA ALA A 20 -48.25 -0.16 -31.67
C ALA A 20 -47.81 0.68 -30.45
N LEU A 21 -47.79 0.07 -29.26
CA LEU A 21 -47.06 0.56 -28.09
C LEU A 21 -46.08 -0.52 -27.64
N SER A 22 -45.16 -0.84 -28.54
CA SER A 22 -43.97 -1.63 -28.24
C SER A 22 -42.99 -1.33 -29.37
N PHE A 23 -41.75 -0.99 -29.03
CA PHE A 23 -40.64 -0.61 -29.93
C PHE A 23 -40.32 0.88 -30.12
N GLN A 24 -40.56 1.74 -29.11
CA GLN A 24 -39.81 3.02 -29.03
C GLN A 24 -39.51 3.44 -27.59
N THR A 25 -38.83 2.59 -26.81
CA THR A 25 -38.18 3.04 -25.55
C THR A 25 -36.95 2.21 -25.11
N PHE A 26 -36.41 1.30 -25.94
CA PHE A 26 -35.23 0.51 -25.51
C PHE A 26 -33.88 1.18 -25.81
N ASP A 27 -33.81 2.17 -26.69
CA ASP A 27 -32.53 2.83 -27.00
C ASP A 27 -32.10 3.82 -25.92
N ASN A 28 -33.06 4.48 -25.25
CA ASN A 28 -32.78 5.52 -24.26
C ASN A 28 -32.43 5.01 -22.85
N TYR A 29 -32.56 3.70 -22.58
CA TYR A 29 -32.08 3.14 -21.31
C TYR A 29 -30.58 2.85 -21.35
N SER A 30 -30.05 2.49 -22.52
CA SER A 30 -28.61 2.26 -22.72
C SER A 30 -27.81 3.55 -22.58
N ASP A 31 -28.30 4.67 -23.08
CA ASP A 31 -27.70 5.99 -22.88
C ASP A 31 -27.82 6.51 -21.44
N PHE A 32 -28.91 6.17 -20.73
CA PHE A 32 -29.08 6.54 -19.33
C PHE A 32 -28.24 5.70 -18.36
N ILE A 33 -27.90 4.46 -18.73
CA ILE A 33 -26.96 3.60 -17.98
C ILE A 33 -25.50 3.94 -18.36
N SER A 34 -25.21 4.27 -19.61
CA SER A 34 -23.88 4.77 -20.06
C SER A 34 -23.56 6.15 -19.48
N GLY A 35 -24.58 6.98 -19.25
CA GLY A 35 -24.49 8.25 -18.55
C GLY A 35 -24.37 8.14 -17.02
N ARG A 36 -24.52 6.93 -16.45
CA ARG A 36 -24.17 6.68 -15.04
C ARG A 36 -22.67 6.41 -14.93
N ILE A 37 -21.93 7.50 -15.08
CA ILE A 37 -20.69 7.77 -14.34
C ILE A 37 -19.59 6.71 -14.55
N SER A 38 -18.96 6.77 -15.72
CA SER A 38 -17.50 6.66 -15.72
C SER A 38 -16.97 8.00 -15.18
N PHE A 39 -16.77 8.09 -13.86
CA PHE A 39 -15.85 9.08 -13.31
C PHE A 39 -14.44 8.61 -13.71
N SER A 40 -14.09 8.75 -14.99
CA SER A 40 -12.71 9.13 -15.28
C SER A 40 -12.58 10.52 -14.69
N GLN A 41 -12.18 10.60 -13.42
CA GLN A 41 -11.80 11.87 -12.82
C GLN A 41 -10.67 12.37 -13.70
N ASN A 42 -10.93 13.31 -14.61
CA ASN A 42 -9.86 13.90 -15.41
C ASN A 42 -8.90 14.55 -14.43
N ILE A 43 -7.68 14.02 -14.39
CA ILE A 43 -6.60 14.60 -13.59
C ILE A 43 -5.94 15.71 -14.40
N ASP A 44 -5.32 16.67 -13.71
CA ASP A 44 -4.60 17.74 -14.40
C ASP A 44 -3.17 17.32 -14.79
N ASP A 45 -2.52 18.14 -15.63
CA ASP A 45 -1.16 17.88 -16.11
C ASP A 45 -0.15 17.75 -14.96
N LYS A 46 -0.37 18.43 -13.82
CA LYS A 46 0.53 18.37 -12.67
C LYS A 46 0.39 17.06 -11.92
N GLU A 47 -0.83 16.54 -11.79
CA GLU A 47 -1.08 15.21 -11.25
C GLU A 47 -0.46 14.13 -12.15
N ALA A 48 -0.58 14.27 -13.47
CA ALA A 48 0.03 13.35 -14.43
C ALA A 48 1.57 13.36 -14.35
N GLU A 49 2.19 14.53 -14.31
CA GLU A 49 3.65 14.65 -14.15
C GLU A 49 4.12 14.14 -12.78
N GLY A 50 3.33 14.35 -11.72
CA GLY A 50 3.61 13.77 -10.40
C GLY A 50 3.60 12.25 -10.42
N LEU A 51 2.62 11.62 -11.08
CA LEU A 51 2.59 10.16 -11.20
C LEU A 51 3.79 9.60 -11.98
N LYS A 52 4.19 10.27 -13.07
CA LYS A 52 5.39 9.87 -13.82
C LYS A 52 6.65 10.01 -12.97
N TYR A 53 6.78 11.09 -12.21
CA TYR A 53 7.91 11.30 -11.32
C TYR A 53 7.98 10.23 -10.23
N MET A 54 6.88 10.00 -9.48
CA MET A 54 6.84 8.97 -8.43
C MET A 54 7.09 7.57 -9.00
N ARG A 55 6.64 7.28 -10.21
CA ARG A 55 6.91 5.99 -10.88
C ARG A 55 8.42 5.73 -11.04
N GLU A 56 9.18 6.75 -11.40
CA GLU A 56 10.64 6.64 -11.56
C GLU A 56 11.40 6.80 -10.23
N GLU A 57 10.88 7.55 -9.27
CA GLU A 57 11.48 7.70 -7.94
C GLU A 57 11.45 6.37 -7.15
N GLU A 58 10.32 5.68 -7.15
CA GLU A 58 10.19 4.34 -6.55
C GLU A 58 11.12 3.31 -7.25
N LYS A 59 11.30 3.46 -8.58
CA LYS A 59 12.28 2.68 -9.34
C LYS A 59 13.71 2.97 -8.89
N LEU A 60 14.04 4.24 -8.65
CA LEU A 60 15.35 4.65 -8.15
C LEU A 60 15.64 4.00 -6.80
N ALA A 61 14.70 4.06 -5.86
CA ALA A 61 14.83 3.40 -4.56
C ALA A 61 15.09 1.90 -4.73
N ARG A 62 14.24 1.20 -5.49
CA ARG A 62 14.38 -0.23 -5.79
C ARG A 62 15.76 -0.57 -6.37
N ASP A 63 16.19 0.16 -7.39
CA ASP A 63 17.42 -0.13 -8.13
C ASP A 63 18.66 0.11 -7.26
N VAL A 64 18.70 1.21 -6.49
CA VAL A 64 19.78 1.46 -5.53
C VAL A 64 19.83 0.36 -4.46
N TYR A 65 18.70 -0.03 -3.90
CA TYR A 65 18.67 -1.05 -2.84
C TYR A 65 19.10 -2.42 -3.35
N ASN A 66 18.70 -2.82 -4.56
CA ASN A 66 19.19 -4.05 -5.16
C ASN A 66 20.72 -4.02 -5.35
N LYS A 67 21.27 -2.89 -5.79
CA LYS A 67 22.74 -2.73 -5.91
C LYS A 67 23.46 -2.77 -4.57
N MET A 68 22.90 -2.13 -3.55
CA MET A 68 23.46 -2.20 -2.19
C MET A 68 23.32 -3.60 -1.57
N TYR A 69 22.28 -4.34 -1.95
CA TYR A 69 22.09 -5.73 -1.53
C TYR A 69 23.17 -6.65 -2.09
N GLU A 70 23.49 -6.53 -3.38
CA GLU A 70 24.59 -7.27 -4.03
C GLU A 70 25.93 -7.08 -3.29
N LYS A 71 26.16 -5.88 -2.74
CA LYS A 71 27.42 -5.51 -2.09
C LYS A 71 27.50 -5.86 -0.60
N TYR A 72 26.42 -5.66 0.15
CA TYR A 72 26.45 -5.74 1.61
C TYR A 72 25.60 -6.86 2.22
N ASP A 73 24.64 -7.44 1.47
CA ASP A 73 23.76 -8.55 1.90
C ASP A 73 23.10 -8.35 3.28
N ILE A 74 22.64 -7.13 3.57
CA ILE A 74 21.92 -6.83 4.82
C ILE A 74 20.40 -6.79 4.62
N ARG A 75 19.67 -7.04 5.72
CA ARG A 75 18.20 -7.18 5.72
C ARG A 75 17.43 -6.00 5.09
N PRO A 76 17.76 -4.71 5.35
CA PRO A 76 17.08 -3.59 4.71
C PRO A 76 17.15 -3.68 3.19
N PHE A 77 18.34 -3.81 2.62
CA PHE A 77 18.54 -3.89 1.18
C PHE A 77 17.98 -5.18 0.55
N ARG A 78 17.76 -6.24 1.34
CA ARG A 78 17.09 -7.46 0.84
C ARG A 78 15.58 -7.33 0.74
N ASN A 79 14.97 -6.65 1.70
CA ASN A 79 13.53 -6.69 1.92
C ASN A 79 12.83 -5.46 1.32
N ILE A 80 13.41 -4.28 1.52
CA ILE A 80 12.83 -2.99 1.10
C ILE A 80 12.62 -2.92 -0.42
N PRO A 81 13.55 -3.34 -1.31
CA PRO A 81 13.27 -3.26 -2.75
C PRO A 81 12.06 -4.09 -3.23
N LYS A 82 11.57 -5.05 -2.44
CA LYS A 82 10.32 -5.75 -2.75
C LYS A 82 9.09 -4.89 -2.44
N ALA A 83 9.17 -4.06 -1.40
CA ALA A 83 8.16 -3.03 -1.11
C ALA A 83 8.19 -1.96 -2.21
N GLU A 84 9.37 -1.51 -2.64
CA GLU A 84 9.47 -0.51 -3.72
C GLU A 84 8.97 -1.04 -5.05
N GLN A 85 9.16 -2.33 -5.35
CA GLN A 85 8.49 -2.95 -6.50
C GLN A 85 6.95 -2.86 -6.36
N THR A 86 6.42 -3.03 -5.16
CA THR A 86 4.98 -2.93 -4.93
C THR A 86 4.50 -1.48 -5.07
N HIS A 87 5.28 -0.50 -4.60
CA HIS A 87 4.98 0.93 -4.79
C HIS A 87 4.98 1.30 -6.28
N MET A 88 6.03 0.90 -7.00
CA MET A 88 6.12 0.98 -8.45
C MET A 88 4.86 0.44 -9.13
N ASP A 89 4.40 -0.74 -8.74
CA ASP A 89 3.21 -1.38 -9.33
C ASP A 89 1.94 -0.57 -9.04
N PHE A 90 1.77 -0.03 -7.82
CA PHE A 90 0.63 0.85 -7.50
C PHE A 90 0.59 2.12 -8.33
N VAL A 91 1.75 2.77 -8.57
CA VAL A 91 1.80 3.96 -9.43
C VAL A 91 1.54 3.58 -10.89
N LYS A 92 2.04 2.44 -11.35
CA LYS A 92 1.77 1.92 -12.69
C LYS A 92 0.28 1.67 -12.93
N ASP A 93 -0.42 1.12 -11.96
CA ASP A 93 -1.87 0.91 -12.04
C ASP A 93 -2.62 2.25 -12.22
N LEU A 94 -2.17 3.34 -11.58
CA LEU A 94 -2.72 4.67 -11.78
C LEU A 94 -2.40 5.23 -13.17
N LEU A 95 -1.17 5.06 -13.67
CA LEU A 95 -0.80 5.47 -15.03
C LEU A 95 -1.69 4.79 -16.08
N VAL A 96 -1.92 3.48 -15.95
CA VAL A 96 -2.85 2.72 -16.81
C VAL A 96 -4.28 3.24 -16.67
N LYS A 97 -4.76 3.45 -15.44
CA LYS A 97 -6.12 3.93 -15.17
C LYS A 97 -6.40 5.27 -15.85
N TYR A 98 -5.44 6.18 -15.84
CA TYR A 98 -5.58 7.52 -16.41
C TYR A 98 -5.07 7.62 -17.85
N ASN A 99 -4.69 6.50 -18.47
CA ASN A 99 -4.16 6.45 -19.83
C ASN A 99 -2.96 7.41 -20.04
N ILE A 100 -2.01 7.35 -19.11
CA ILE A 100 -0.75 8.09 -19.11
C ILE A 100 0.37 7.14 -19.55
N ASP A 101 1.24 7.59 -20.44
CA ASP A 101 2.41 6.82 -20.86
C ASP A 101 3.35 6.54 -19.67
N ASP A 102 3.74 5.27 -19.51
CA ASP A 102 4.68 4.85 -18.46
C ASP A 102 6.10 5.34 -18.79
N PRO A 103 6.74 6.16 -17.95
CA PRO A 103 8.10 6.63 -18.20
C PRO A 103 9.15 5.51 -18.10
N VAL A 104 8.83 4.39 -17.45
CA VAL A 104 9.70 3.21 -17.35
C VAL A 104 9.52 2.33 -18.57
N THR A 105 10.10 2.77 -19.69
CA THR A 105 10.11 2.02 -20.97
C THR A 105 11.17 0.91 -21.00
N ASN A 106 12.20 1.02 -20.17
CA ASN A 106 13.24 0.03 -19.95
C ASN A 106 13.45 -0.18 -18.45
N ASP A 107 13.17 -1.38 -17.95
CA ASP A 107 13.27 -1.70 -16.51
C ASP A 107 14.67 -2.14 -16.07
N ALA A 108 15.70 -1.92 -16.91
CA ALA A 108 17.09 -2.13 -16.50
C ALA A 108 17.49 -1.16 -15.37
N ALA A 109 18.33 -1.63 -14.45
CA ALA A 109 18.79 -0.85 -13.32
C ALA A 109 19.58 0.38 -13.78
N GLY A 110 19.25 1.56 -13.25
CA GLY A 110 19.93 2.81 -13.59
C GLY A 110 19.42 3.52 -14.84
N GLU A 111 18.48 2.91 -15.58
CA GLU A 111 17.84 3.55 -16.73
C GLU A 111 16.62 4.38 -16.28
N PHE A 112 16.64 5.67 -16.61
CA PHE A 112 15.57 6.63 -16.29
C PHE A 112 15.36 7.62 -17.44
N THR A 113 14.10 7.95 -17.68
CA THR A 113 13.66 9.02 -18.58
C THR A 113 13.92 10.39 -17.94
N ASN A 114 13.59 10.55 -16.65
CA ASN A 114 13.91 11.75 -15.89
C ASN A 114 15.43 11.85 -15.62
N LYS A 115 16.04 12.93 -16.11
CA LYS A 115 17.48 13.17 -16.00
C LYS A 115 17.94 13.42 -14.56
N ASP A 116 17.12 14.10 -13.76
CA ASP A 116 17.46 14.45 -12.38
C ASP A 116 17.48 13.18 -11.52
N LEU A 117 16.50 12.28 -11.72
CA LEU A 117 16.48 10.97 -11.05
C LEU A 117 17.67 10.09 -11.50
N ARG A 118 18.04 10.13 -12.78
CA ARG A 118 19.26 9.43 -13.25
C ARG A 118 20.52 9.94 -12.57
N GLU A 119 20.66 11.26 -12.43
CA GLU A 119 21.80 11.87 -11.75
C GLU A 119 21.80 11.54 -10.26
N LEU A 120 20.63 11.56 -9.61
CA LEU A 120 20.48 11.17 -8.22
C LEU A 120 20.85 9.71 -8.01
N TYR A 121 20.38 8.79 -8.86
CA TYR A 121 20.77 7.39 -8.85
C TYR A 121 22.29 7.22 -8.88
N ASN A 122 22.96 7.88 -9.83
CA ASN A 122 24.42 7.77 -9.97
C ASN A 122 25.15 8.26 -8.71
N LYS A 123 24.72 9.39 -8.14
CA LYS A 123 25.28 9.94 -6.89
C LYS A 123 25.09 8.98 -5.72
N LEU A 124 23.91 8.39 -5.58
CA LEU A 124 23.59 7.45 -4.49
C LEU A 124 24.34 6.13 -4.63
N ILE A 125 24.55 5.64 -5.86
CA ILE A 125 25.41 4.48 -6.12
C ILE A 125 26.86 4.78 -5.76
N GLU A 126 27.38 5.95 -6.14
CA GLU A 126 28.74 6.37 -5.78
C GLU A 126 28.90 6.44 -4.25
N GLN A 127 28.00 7.14 -3.56
CA GLN A 127 27.98 7.24 -2.11
C GLN A 127 27.89 5.87 -1.44
N GLY A 128 26.91 5.04 -1.84
CA GLY A 128 26.71 3.71 -1.25
C GLY A 128 27.87 2.76 -1.49
N ASN A 129 28.70 3.02 -2.51
CA ASN A 129 29.90 2.25 -2.77
C ASN A 129 31.08 2.54 -1.85
N LEU A 130 31.06 3.66 -1.10
CA LEU A 130 32.14 4.04 -0.19
C LEU A 130 32.23 3.11 1.02
N SER A 131 31.10 2.87 1.69
CA SER A 131 31.04 2.01 2.87
C SER A 131 29.61 1.56 3.17
N LEU A 132 29.46 0.57 4.06
CA LEU A 132 28.15 0.16 4.56
C LEU A 132 27.40 1.31 5.23
N ILE A 133 28.10 2.18 5.96
CA ILE A 133 27.50 3.33 6.62
C ILE A 133 26.99 4.34 5.59
N ASP A 134 27.76 4.59 4.53
CA ASP A 134 27.36 5.49 3.47
C ASP A 134 26.19 4.93 2.65
N ALA A 135 26.14 3.61 2.45
CA ALA A 135 24.98 2.95 1.84
C ALA A 135 23.73 3.09 2.70
N LEU A 136 23.83 2.87 4.01
CA LEU A 136 22.70 3.05 4.93
C LEU A 136 22.23 4.51 4.99
N LYS A 137 23.15 5.48 4.91
CA LYS A 137 22.82 6.91 4.80
C LYS A 137 22.16 7.24 3.47
N ALA A 138 22.65 6.68 2.36
CA ALA A 138 22.01 6.81 1.05
C ALA A 138 20.58 6.24 1.08
N GLY A 139 20.39 5.10 1.76
CA GLY A 139 19.08 4.53 2.03
C GLY A 139 18.16 5.50 2.76
N ALA A 140 18.59 6.03 3.91
CA ALA A 140 17.80 7.01 4.66
C ALA A 140 17.50 8.29 3.85
N LEU A 141 18.47 8.79 3.07
CA LEU A 141 18.30 9.96 2.23
C LEU A 141 17.21 9.76 1.17
N ILE A 142 17.19 8.60 0.48
CA ILE A 142 16.15 8.26 -0.49
C ILE A 142 14.77 8.34 0.16
N GLU A 143 14.60 7.73 1.34
CA GLU A 143 13.30 7.72 2.02
C GLU A 143 12.88 9.11 2.51
N GLU A 144 13.83 9.96 2.89
CA GLU A 144 13.51 11.35 3.22
C GLU A 144 13.06 12.15 1.99
N THR A 145 13.73 11.97 0.85
CA THR A 145 13.36 12.58 -0.43
C THR A 145 11.96 12.15 -0.85
N ASP A 146 11.70 10.84 -0.83
CA ASP A 146 10.41 10.27 -1.22
C ASP A 146 9.27 10.77 -0.32
N ILE A 147 9.47 10.82 1.00
CA ILE A 147 8.48 11.38 1.94
C ILE A 147 8.21 12.87 1.66
N ASN A 148 9.26 13.66 1.40
CA ASN A 148 9.13 15.07 1.10
C ASN A 148 8.34 15.31 -0.20
N ASP A 149 8.66 14.55 -1.24
CA ASP A 149 8.03 14.68 -2.55
C ASP A 149 6.57 14.21 -2.49
N LEU A 150 6.29 13.09 -1.81
CA LEU A 150 4.93 12.62 -1.54
C LEU A 150 4.10 13.63 -0.75
N ASN A 151 4.65 14.26 0.28
CA ASN A 151 3.96 15.35 1.00
C ASN A 151 3.55 16.47 0.04
N ALA A 152 4.48 16.91 -0.81
CA ALA A 152 4.23 17.98 -1.78
C ALA A 152 3.16 17.58 -2.82
N TYR A 153 3.14 16.32 -3.27
CA TYR A 153 2.15 15.84 -4.23
C TYR A 153 0.76 15.62 -3.59
N ILE A 154 0.71 15.13 -2.35
CA ILE A 154 -0.54 14.97 -1.58
C ILE A 154 -1.27 16.31 -1.40
N GLU A 155 -0.54 17.39 -1.15
CA GLU A 155 -1.10 18.74 -1.01
C GLU A 155 -1.69 19.28 -2.32
N LYS A 156 -1.11 18.89 -3.46
CA LYS A 156 -1.49 19.41 -4.79
C LYS A 156 -2.61 18.62 -5.45
N THR A 157 -2.73 17.33 -5.18
CA THR A 157 -3.72 16.47 -5.84
C THR A 157 -5.14 16.64 -5.28
N THR A 158 -6.12 16.62 -6.17
CA THR A 158 -7.55 16.57 -5.83
C THR A 158 -8.18 15.20 -6.13
N SER A 159 -7.49 14.35 -6.90
CA SER A 159 -7.87 12.95 -7.08
C SER A 159 -7.79 12.19 -5.76
N ALA A 160 -8.90 11.52 -5.41
CA ALA A 160 -9.00 10.80 -4.14
C ALA A 160 -8.15 9.52 -4.14
N ASP A 161 -8.07 8.84 -5.27
CA ASP A 161 -7.31 7.61 -5.43
C ASP A 161 -5.81 7.86 -5.58
N ILE A 162 -5.38 8.91 -6.30
CA ILE A 162 -3.96 9.33 -6.31
C ILE A 162 -3.52 9.67 -4.88
N LYS A 163 -4.32 10.48 -4.17
CA LYS A 163 -4.04 10.85 -2.78
C LYS A 163 -3.94 9.63 -1.85
N GLN A 164 -4.85 8.66 -2.01
CA GLN A 164 -4.85 7.45 -1.21
C GLN A 164 -3.62 6.57 -1.48
N THR A 165 -3.18 6.47 -2.73
CA THR A 165 -1.95 5.77 -3.10
C THR A 165 -0.72 6.49 -2.53
N TYR A 166 -0.62 7.81 -2.65
CA TYR A 166 0.51 8.55 -2.08
C TYR A 166 0.60 8.44 -0.54
N TYR A 167 -0.53 8.43 0.17
CA TYR A 167 -0.51 8.14 1.61
C TYR A 167 0.00 6.73 1.93
N TYR A 168 -0.28 5.76 1.07
CA TYR A 168 0.19 4.40 1.23
C TYR A 168 1.70 4.31 1.02
N LEU A 169 2.21 4.84 -0.10
CA LEU A 169 3.64 4.94 -0.40
C LEU A 169 4.38 5.62 0.77
N LYS A 170 3.92 6.80 1.19
CA LYS A 170 4.53 7.56 2.29
C LYS A 170 4.63 6.74 3.58
N SER A 171 3.59 5.97 3.90
CA SER A 171 3.62 5.09 5.07
C SER A 171 4.67 3.98 4.96
N GLY A 172 4.88 3.46 3.75
CA GLY A 172 5.98 2.54 3.40
C GLY A 172 7.34 3.20 3.65
N SER A 173 7.57 4.36 3.04
CA SER A 173 8.83 5.10 3.11
C SER A 173 9.19 5.51 4.53
N GLU A 174 8.21 5.91 5.35
CA GLU A 174 8.41 6.14 6.79
C GLU A 174 8.91 4.87 7.52
N ASN A 175 8.42 3.68 7.16
CA ASN A 175 8.89 2.42 7.74
C ASN A 175 10.30 2.09 7.27
N HIS A 176 10.62 2.36 6.02
CA HIS A 176 11.94 2.14 5.46
C HIS A 176 12.98 3.08 6.08
N LEU A 177 12.65 4.37 6.24
CA LEU A 177 13.46 5.35 6.95
C LEU A 177 13.79 4.87 8.37
N ARG A 178 12.76 4.43 9.12
CA ARG A 178 12.95 3.81 10.44
C ARG A 178 13.88 2.59 10.39
N ALA A 179 13.80 1.78 9.34
CA ALA A 179 14.66 0.61 9.17
C ALA A 179 16.13 1.01 8.93
N PHE A 180 16.41 1.97 8.06
CA PHE A 180 17.76 2.47 7.80
C PHE A 180 18.35 3.16 9.03
N VAL A 181 17.62 4.08 9.67
CA VAL A 181 18.05 4.77 10.88
C VAL A 181 18.34 3.80 12.02
N ARG A 182 17.53 2.75 12.20
CA ARG A 182 17.80 1.70 13.18
C ARG A 182 19.11 0.95 12.90
N ASN A 183 19.40 0.66 11.63
CA ASN A 183 20.66 -0.01 11.26
C ASN A 183 21.86 0.92 11.44
N LEU A 184 21.73 2.21 11.11
CA LEU A 184 22.76 3.22 11.42
C LEU A 184 23.04 3.26 12.92
N ARG A 185 21.99 3.35 13.76
CA ARG A 185 22.11 3.36 15.22
C ARG A 185 22.76 2.08 15.75
N SER A 186 22.44 0.92 15.19
CA SER A 186 23.09 -0.36 15.54
C SER A 186 24.58 -0.41 15.18
N ASN A 187 25.04 0.45 14.26
CA ASN A 187 26.44 0.65 13.94
C ASN A 187 27.07 1.84 14.70
N GLY A 188 26.39 2.35 15.74
CA GLY A 188 26.88 3.50 16.52
C GLY A 188 26.79 4.84 15.80
N ILE A 189 26.04 4.92 14.71
CA ILE A 189 25.86 6.14 13.93
C ILE A 189 24.51 6.76 14.25
N GLU A 190 24.52 8.00 14.74
CA GLU A 190 23.33 8.84 14.81
C GLU A 190 23.07 9.47 13.44
N TYR A 191 21.87 9.27 12.90
CA TYR A 191 21.48 9.87 11.63
C TYR A 191 20.87 11.25 11.84
N ILE A 192 21.34 12.22 11.06
CA ILE A 192 20.84 13.60 11.05
C ILE A 192 20.07 13.77 9.73
N PRO A 193 18.78 14.17 9.76
CA PRO A 193 17.99 14.35 8.54
C PRO A 193 18.60 15.42 7.64
N VAL A 194 18.54 15.17 6.33
CA VAL A 194 19.12 16.06 5.32
C VAL A 194 18.04 16.78 4.51
N VAL A 195 16.91 16.11 4.29
CA VAL A 195 15.81 16.65 3.47
C VAL A 195 14.62 17.02 4.34
N LEU A 196 14.22 16.13 5.26
CA LEU A 196 13.11 16.42 6.15
C LEU A 196 13.53 17.45 7.22
N SER A 197 12.57 18.26 7.64
CA SER A 197 12.77 19.07 8.85
C SER A 197 13.03 18.17 10.05
N LYS A 198 13.82 18.65 11.01
CA LYS A 198 14.11 17.89 12.24
C LYS A 198 12.82 17.45 12.96
N ASP A 199 11.83 18.33 13.04
CA ASP A 199 10.56 18.05 13.71
C ASP A 199 9.75 16.96 13.00
N GLU A 200 9.75 16.93 11.67
CA GLU A 200 9.08 15.90 10.89
C GLU A 200 9.80 14.55 11.02
N TYR A 201 11.12 14.56 10.84
CA TYR A 201 11.96 13.39 11.07
C TYR A 201 11.74 12.81 12.48
N ASP A 202 11.78 13.65 13.51
CA ASP A 202 11.60 13.21 14.90
C ASP A 202 10.23 12.56 15.11
N LYS A 203 9.15 13.10 14.52
CA LYS A 203 7.82 12.47 14.58
C LYS A 203 7.84 11.06 13.96
N ILE A 204 8.49 10.90 12.82
CA ILE A 204 8.60 9.61 12.11
C ILE A 204 9.40 8.60 12.94
N ILE A 205 10.52 9.00 13.53
CA ILE A 205 11.39 8.10 14.31
C ILE A 205 10.79 7.78 15.69
N VAL A 206 10.19 8.76 16.39
CA VAL A 206 9.61 8.59 17.73
C VAL A 206 8.37 7.68 17.71
N SER A 207 7.58 7.70 16.63
CA SER A 207 6.43 6.79 16.48
C SER A 207 6.83 5.30 16.59
N ALA A 208 8.09 4.96 16.26
CA ALA A 208 8.67 3.62 16.39
C ALA A 208 8.97 3.23 17.84
N ASP A 209 9.49 4.17 18.62
CA ASP A 209 9.95 3.93 19.99
C ASP A 209 8.78 3.98 20.99
N SER A 210 7.76 4.79 20.69
CA SER A 210 6.48 4.83 21.41
C SER A 210 5.74 3.48 21.31
N ASN A 211 5.70 2.89 20.11
CA ASN A 211 5.11 1.57 19.90
C ASN A 211 5.87 0.44 20.61
N ARG A 212 7.19 0.55 20.78
CA ARG A 212 7.98 -0.43 21.54
C ARG A 212 7.70 -0.40 23.05
N LYS A 213 7.38 0.77 23.61
CA LYS A 213 7.06 0.92 25.03
C LYS A 213 5.74 0.21 25.41
N TYR A 214 4.82 0.03 24.46
CA TYR A 214 3.54 -0.68 24.64
C TYR A 214 3.57 -2.18 24.23
N LEU A 215 4.69 -2.67 23.68
CA LEU A 215 4.88 -4.09 23.33
C LEU A 215 5.60 -4.88 24.42
N GLY A 216 6.03 -4.22 25.50
CA GLY A 216 6.43 -4.86 26.74
C GLY A 216 5.19 -5.19 27.56
N ASN A 217 4.94 -6.49 27.75
CA ASN A 217 3.83 -7.10 28.48
C ASN A 217 2.54 -7.26 27.65
N GLY A 218 2.26 -8.52 27.29
CA GLY A 218 1.29 -8.94 26.28
C GLY A 218 0.00 -8.12 26.21
N ASN A 219 -0.23 -7.50 25.05
CA ASN A 219 -1.57 -7.14 24.65
C ASN A 219 -1.71 -7.08 23.13
N CYS A 220 -2.90 -7.46 22.70
CA CYS A 220 -3.30 -7.72 21.32
C CYS A 220 -3.26 -6.44 20.47
N ILE A 221 -2.86 -6.54 19.19
CA ILE A 221 -3.16 -5.48 18.22
C ILE A 221 -3.76 -6.13 16.97
N ASN A 222 -5.09 -6.10 16.86
CA ASN A 222 -5.82 -6.30 15.61
C ASN A 222 -6.30 -4.92 15.15
N ARG A 223 -5.86 -4.49 13.95
CA ARG A 223 -6.45 -3.33 13.29
C ARG A 223 -7.81 -3.78 12.73
N ASN A 224 -8.90 -3.24 13.29
CA ASN A 224 -10.27 -3.21 12.73
C ASN A 224 -11.34 -4.29 13.02
N TYR A 225 -11.22 -5.19 14.00
CA TYR A 225 -12.44 -5.82 14.59
C TYR A 225 -12.27 -6.13 16.08
N ASN A 226 -13.27 -5.73 16.89
CA ASN A 226 -13.36 -6.02 18.33
C ASN A 226 -13.55 -7.53 18.59
N TYR A 227 -12.46 -8.29 18.63
CA TYR A 227 -12.42 -9.59 19.31
C TYR A 227 -10.98 -9.97 19.66
N CYS A 228 -10.67 -10.04 20.96
CA CYS A 228 -9.42 -10.59 21.48
C CYS A 228 -9.70 -11.98 22.09
N ASP A 229 -9.26 -13.05 21.41
CA ASP A 229 -9.26 -14.40 21.98
C ASP A 229 -7.95 -14.60 22.76
N SER A 230 -8.08 -14.79 24.07
CA SER A 230 -6.99 -14.94 25.03
C SER A 230 -6.52 -16.39 25.19
N THR A 231 -6.22 -17.06 24.07
CA THR A 231 -5.64 -18.43 24.09
C THR A 231 -4.13 -18.48 23.81
N GLY A 232 -3.45 -17.33 23.88
CA GLY A 232 -1.99 -17.25 23.76
C GLY A 232 -1.26 -18.07 24.84
N LYS A 233 -0.83 -19.28 24.47
CA LYS A 233 0.02 -20.18 25.27
C LYS A 233 1.28 -19.44 25.75
N ARG A 234 1.31 -19.10 27.04
CA ARG A 234 2.51 -18.59 27.72
C ARG A 234 3.40 -19.77 28.10
N SER A 235 4.67 -19.73 27.69
CA SER A 235 5.75 -20.42 28.40
C SER A 235 6.07 -19.59 29.65
N GLY A 236 5.30 -19.78 30.72
CA GLY A 236 5.47 -19.08 31.97
C GLY A 236 5.26 -20.02 33.14
N TYR A 237 6.26 -20.11 34.02
CA TYR A 237 6.16 -20.79 35.31
C TYR A 237 5.12 -20.08 36.18
N GLY A 238 3.93 -20.68 36.32
CA GLY A 238 2.87 -20.14 37.18
C GLY A 238 1.69 -21.10 37.31
N LYS A 239 1.38 -21.52 38.54
CA LYS A 239 0.19 -22.31 38.88
C LYS A 239 -1.05 -21.42 38.72
N GLY A 240 -1.97 -21.78 37.82
CA GLY A 240 -3.26 -21.10 37.67
C GLY A 240 -4.34 -22.02 37.12
N LYS A 241 -5.38 -22.28 37.91
CA LYS A 241 -6.60 -22.99 37.52
C LYS A 241 -7.56 -22.01 36.84
N GLY A 242 -8.13 -22.38 35.68
CA GLY A 242 -9.18 -21.60 35.04
C GLY A 242 -10.01 -22.44 34.07
N ASN A 243 -11.30 -22.57 34.38
CA ASN A 243 -12.32 -23.21 33.54
C ASN A 243 -12.92 -22.16 32.58
N GLY A 244 -13.00 -22.46 31.28
CA GLY A 244 -13.68 -21.61 30.31
C GLY A 244 -14.23 -22.41 29.13
N ARG A 245 -15.55 -22.44 29.01
CA ARG A 245 -16.31 -23.14 27.96
C ARG A 245 -16.33 -22.30 26.68
N GLY A 246 -15.76 -22.79 25.59
CA GLY A 246 -15.92 -22.22 24.26
C GLY A 246 -17.05 -22.90 23.50
N ASN A 247 -18.08 -22.13 23.15
CA ASN A 247 -19.10 -22.50 22.16
C ASN A 247 -18.69 -21.90 20.81
N TRP A 248 -18.33 -22.73 19.84
CA TRP A 248 -18.11 -22.31 18.45
C TRP A 248 -18.62 -23.38 17.48
N ASN A 249 -19.71 -23.03 16.79
CA ASN A 249 -20.11 -23.51 15.47
C ASN A 249 -19.93 -22.28 14.56
N CYS A 250 -19.24 -22.30 13.41
CA CYS A 250 -19.51 -22.99 12.14
C CYS A 250 -18.15 -23.09 11.37
N ASN A 251 -17.73 -24.13 10.63
CA ASN A 251 -18.36 -25.24 9.94
C ASN A 251 -17.48 -26.52 10.03
N ASN A 252 -18.11 -27.62 10.44
CA ASN A 252 -17.72 -29.03 10.34
C ASN A 252 -16.40 -29.43 9.61
N ARG A 253 -15.44 -29.97 10.36
CA ARG A 253 -15.05 -31.42 10.39
C ARG A 253 -13.76 -31.60 11.20
N GLY A 254 -13.86 -32.24 12.36
CA GLY A 254 -12.70 -32.77 13.10
C GLY A 254 -12.84 -32.65 14.62
N ASN A 255 -13.61 -33.57 15.22
CA ASN A 255 -13.62 -33.76 16.67
C ASN A 255 -12.27 -34.35 17.13
N GLY A 256 -11.63 -33.71 18.10
CA GLY A 256 -10.44 -34.25 18.76
C GLY A 256 -10.26 -33.63 20.14
N TYR A 257 -10.78 -34.30 21.17
CA TYR A 257 -10.52 -33.98 22.58
C TYR A 257 -9.26 -34.71 23.03
N GLY A 258 -8.31 -33.99 23.62
CA GLY A 258 -7.11 -34.59 24.22
C GLY A 258 -6.61 -33.75 25.39
N ASN A 259 -6.71 -34.31 26.60
CA ASN A 259 -6.06 -33.84 27.82
C ASN A 259 -4.66 -34.47 27.90
N GLY A 260 -3.66 -33.70 28.31
CA GLY A 260 -2.33 -34.24 28.62
C GLY A 260 -1.48 -33.26 29.44
N ASP A 261 -1.20 -33.64 30.68
CA ASP A 261 -0.25 -33.00 31.59
C ASP A 261 1.18 -33.50 31.29
N GLY A 262 2.18 -32.62 31.34
CA GLY A 262 3.58 -33.00 31.19
C GLY A 262 4.55 -31.90 31.64
N ASP A 263 5.19 -32.14 32.79
CA ASP A 263 6.30 -31.34 33.32
C ASP A 263 7.63 -31.71 32.64
N GLY A 264 8.42 -30.71 32.26
CA GLY A 264 9.76 -30.93 31.71
C GLY A 264 10.66 -29.70 31.80
N TYR A 265 11.66 -29.76 32.68
CA TYR A 265 12.77 -28.78 32.76
C TYR A 265 13.90 -29.19 31.80
N GLY A 266 14.39 -28.25 31.00
CA GLY A 266 15.56 -28.47 30.14
C GLY A 266 16.26 -27.17 29.78
N ARG A 267 17.46 -26.95 30.33
CA ARG A 267 18.42 -25.93 29.87
C ARG A 267 19.17 -26.47 28.65
N GLY A 268 19.27 -25.66 27.60
CA GLY A 268 20.08 -25.97 26.42
C GLY A 268 20.41 -24.70 25.65
N ASN A 269 21.64 -24.24 25.81
CA ASN A 269 22.26 -23.14 25.09
C ASN A 269 22.29 -23.48 23.58
N ARG A 270 21.58 -22.72 22.75
CA ARG A 270 21.67 -22.81 21.28
C ARG A 270 21.52 -21.40 20.69
N ASN A 271 22.52 -21.02 19.90
CA ASN A 271 22.50 -19.90 18.95
C ASN A 271 21.12 -19.79 18.29
N TRP A 272 20.41 -18.70 18.59
CA TRP A 272 19.10 -18.40 18.00
C TRP A 272 19.28 -17.37 16.88
N ASN A 273 19.64 -17.88 15.70
CA ASN A 273 19.21 -17.25 14.44
C ASN A 273 17.68 -17.40 14.40
N ASN A 274 16.98 -16.34 14.78
CA ASN A 274 15.53 -16.34 14.85
C ASN A 274 14.87 -15.88 13.55
N ASP A 275 14.48 -16.88 12.78
CA ASP A 275 13.64 -16.81 11.59
C ASP A 275 12.13 -16.79 11.95
N THR A 276 11.66 -15.78 12.69
CA THR A 276 10.22 -15.65 13.00
C THR A 276 9.58 -14.27 12.78
N GLU A 277 10.26 -13.31 12.14
CA GLU A 277 9.70 -11.97 11.90
C GLU A 277 9.33 -11.71 10.44
N ASN A 278 8.46 -12.53 9.88
CA ASN A 278 7.96 -12.37 8.51
C ASN A 278 6.62 -11.60 8.43
N LYS A 279 6.23 -10.86 9.48
CA LYS A 279 4.94 -10.15 9.55
C LYS A 279 5.02 -8.63 9.50
N SER A 280 6.23 -8.05 9.55
CA SER A 280 6.42 -6.58 9.61
C SER A 280 6.71 -5.94 8.24
N TRP A 281 6.92 -6.73 7.20
CA TRP A 281 7.41 -6.25 5.89
C TRP A 281 6.33 -6.36 4.79
N TYR A 282 5.18 -6.92 5.14
CA TYR A 282 4.06 -7.02 4.22
C TYR A 282 3.24 -5.74 4.31
N CYS A 283 3.43 -4.89 3.31
CA CYS A 283 2.50 -3.88 2.90
C CYS A 283 1.11 -4.55 2.71
N PRO A 284 0.06 -4.15 3.44
CA PRO A 284 -1.25 -4.80 3.31
C PRO A 284 -1.73 -4.62 1.88
N ARG A 285 -2.09 -5.74 1.22
CA ARG A 285 -2.71 -5.72 -0.10
C ARG A 285 -3.99 -4.88 -0.02
N LEU A 286 -4.02 -3.78 -0.75
CA LEU A 286 -5.25 -3.10 -1.12
C LEU A 286 -6.02 -4.06 -2.04
N ASN A 287 -7.16 -4.55 -1.56
CA ASN A 287 -8.03 -5.44 -2.31
C ASN A 287 -8.89 -4.57 -3.23
N ILE A 288 -8.27 -3.92 -4.22
CA ILE A 288 -8.99 -3.10 -5.21
C ILE A 288 -9.23 -3.98 -6.44
N TYR A 289 -10.51 -4.28 -6.66
CA TYR A 289 -11.09 -4.93 -7.83
C TYR A 289 -10.70 -6.38 -8.14
N ARG A 290 -11.50 -7.30 -7.60
CA ARG A 290 -11.75 -8.60 -8.21
C ARG A 290 -13.24 -8.70 -8.59
N ASN A 291 -13.66 -7.89 -9.54
CA ASN A 291 -14.94 -8.10 -10.22
C ASN A 291 -14.64 -8.56 -11.65
N LYS A 292 -15.17 -9.75 -11.94
CA LYS A 292 -15.24 -10.35 -13.27
C LYS A 292 -16.11 -9.51 -14.21
#